data_AF-A0A1F7JZS9-F1
#
_entry.id   AF-A0A1F7JZS9-F1
#
_cell.length_a   1.000
_cell.length_b   1.000
_cell.length_c   1.000
_cell.angle_alpha   90.00
_cell.angle_beta   90.00
_cell.angle_gamma   90.00
#
_symmetry.space_group_name_H-M   'P 1'
#
loop_
_entity.id
_entity.type
_entity.pdbx_description
1 polymer ?
#
loop_
_entity_poly.entity_id
_entity_poly.type
_entity_poly.pdbx_seq_one_letter_code
_entity_poly.pdbx_strand_id
1 'polypeptide(L)'
;MDPFFEELFTLLGFSDEEGQEYLKTFQEILSMNLVADLAETLPEDKRAEFVKLVSADGQQDGLKDWMHDNISMDADIAKKLGESVTRSYRDFFEALVADLDTGKKDEVEKFAQSYMGQMAE
;
A
#
# COMPACT_ATOMS: atom_id res chain seq x y z
N MET A 1 12.33 -4.09 8.19
CA MET A 1 11.07 -4.55 7.57
C MET A 1 10.02 -4.58 8.67
N ASP A 2 8.74 -4.43 8.37
CA ASP A 2 7.71 -4.68 9.39
C ASP A 2 7.77 -6.17 9.79
N PRO A 3 7.79 -6.51 11.10
CA PRO A 3 7.87 -7.90 11.57
C PRO A 3 6.81 -8.80 10.94
N PHE A 4 5.63 -8.26 10.64
CA PHE A 4 4.57 -8.99 9.95
C PHE A 4 5.02 -9.54 8.58
N PHE A 5 5.63 -8.69 7.74
CA PHE A 5 6.05 -9.09 6.39
C PHE A 5 7.23 -10.07 6.43
N GLU A 6 8.14 -9.90 7.38
CA GLU A 6 9.28 -10.80 7.57
C GLU A 6 8.81 -12.22 7.91
N GLU A 7 7.90 -12.35 8.88
CA GLU A 7 7.33 -13.64 9.27
C GLU A 7 6.45 -14.24 8.16
N LEU A 8 5.66 -13.42 7.46
CA LEU A 8 4.83 -13.86 6.34
C LEU A 8 5.68 -14.42 5.20
N PHE A 9 6.72 -13.69 4.78
CA PHE A 9 7.57 -14.13 3.67
C PHE A 9 8.36 -15.39 4.04
N THR A 10 8.83 -15.48 5.29
CA THR A 10 9.43 -16.69 5.83
C THR A 10 8.47 -17.88 5.77
N LEU A 11 7.21 -17.69 6.18
CA LEU A 11 6.17 -18.72 6.11
C LEU A 11 5.95 -19.20 4.66
N LEU A 12 5.95 -18.27 3.71
CA LEU A 12 5.78 -18.54 2.29
C LEU A 12 7.02 -19.17 1.64
N GLY A 13 8.16 -19.17 2.34
CA GLY A 13 9.41 -19.77 1.88
C GLY A 13 10.24 -18.86 0.98
N PHE A 14 9.97 -17.56 0.97
CA PHE A 14 10.83 -16.59 0.31
C PHE A 14 12.13 -16.40 1.09
N SER A 15 13.22 -16.15 0.37
CA SER A 15 14.41 -15.55 0.97
C SER A 15 14.18 -14.10 1.36
N ASP A 16 15.04 -13.56 2.22
CA ASP A 16 14.99 -12.14 2.61
C ASP A 16 15.06 -11.21 1.39
N GLU A 17 15.92 -11.51 0.41
CA GLU A 17 16.03 -10.70 -0.81
C GLU A 17 14.75 -10.72 -1.65
N GLU A 18 14.15 -11.90 -1.86
CA GLU A 18 12.90 -12.04 -2.61
C GLU A 18 11.73 -11.33 -1.89
N GLY A 19 11.64 -11.46 -0.57
CA GLY A 19 10.62 -10.76 0.22
C GLY A 19 10.77 -9.23 0.14
N GLN A 20 12.00 -8.72 0.16
CA GLN A 20 12.26 -7.28 -0.02
C GLN A 20 11.88 -6.81 -1.43
N GLU A 21 12.18 -7.59 -2.46
CA GLU A 21 11.84 -7.26 -3.84
C GLU A 21 10.31 -7.24 -4.06
N TYR A 22 9.59 -8.20 -3.49
CA TYR A 22 8.12 -8.22 -3.50
C TYR A 22 7.53 -7.02 -2.78
N LEU A 23 8.06 -6.68 -1.59
CA LEU A 23 7.59 -5.53 -0.83
C LEU A 23 7.85 -4.22 -1.55
N LYS A 24 9.02 -4.09 -2.19
CA LYS A 24 9.35 -2.92 -3.02
C LYS A 24 8.38 -2.78 -4.19
N THR A 25 8.14 -3.87 -4.93
CA THR A 25 7.19 -3.89 -6.05
C THR A 25 5.78 -3.50 -5.58
N PHE A 26 5.35 -4.01 -4.43
CA PHE A 26 4.08 -3.63 -3.81
C PHE A 26 4.02 -2.14 -3.47
N GLN A 27 5.06 -1.58 -2.86
CA GLN A 27 5.13 -0.16 -2.53
C GLN A 27 5.07 0.73 -3.78
N GLU A 28 5.71 0.32 -4.87
CA GLU A 28 5.65 1.01 -6.16
C GLU A 28 4.22 1.00 -6.73
N ILE A 29 3.57 -0.17 -6.75
CA ILE A 29 2.17 -0.31 -7.22
C ILE A 29 1.21 0.51 -6.34
N LEU A 30 1.35 0.41 -5.01
CA LEU A 30 0.55 1.18 -4.05
C LEU A 30 0.70 2.68 -4.32
N SER A 31 1.94 3.16 -4.50
CA SER A 31 2.21 4.57 -4.78
C SER A 31 1.57 5.02 -6.10
N MET A 32 1.67 4.20 -7.16
CA MET A 32 1.04 4.49 -8.45
C MET A 32 -0.48 4.54 -8.37
N ASN A 33 -1.10 3.58 -7.67
CA ASN A 33 -2.54 3.54 -7.48
C ASN A 33 -3.03 4.76 -6.69
N LEU A 34 -2.33 5.14 -5.63
CA LEU A 34 -2.66 6.33 -4.83
C LEU A 34 -2.55 7.61 -5.65
N VAL A 35 -1.51 7.74 -6.47
CA VAL A 35 -1.35 8.88 -7.39
C VAL A 35 -2.51 8.94 -8.39
N ALA A 36 -2.89 7.81 -8.98
CA ALA A 36 -4.00 7.74 -9.92
C ALA A 36 -5.34 8.12 -9.26
N ASP A 37 -5.67 7.49 -8.14
CA ASP A 37 -6.91 7.74 -7.39
C ASP A 37 -6.99 9.21 -6.90
N LEU A 38 -5.86 9.80 -6.50
CA LEU A 38 -5.76 11.22 -6.16
C LEU A 38 -6.00 12.12 -7.36
N ALA A 39 -5.34 11.86 -8.49
CA ALA A 39 -5.51 12.65 -9.69
C ALA A 39 -6.97 12.63 -10.19
N GLU A 40 -7.69 11.52 -10.01
CA GLU A 40 -9.11 11.41 -10.36
C GLU A 40 -10.04 12.10 -9.37
N THR A 41 -9.65 12.16 -8.09
CA THR A 41 -10.48 12.70 -7.02
C THR A 41 -10.32 14.20 -6.84
N LEU A 42 -9.15 14.75 -7.16
CA LEU A 42 -8.85 16.16 -6.97
C LEU A 42 -9.71 17.06 -7.88
N PRO A 43 -10.14 18.23 -7.38
CA PRO A 43 -10.67 19.31 -8.22
C PRO A 43 -9.72 19.67 -9.37
N GLU A 44 -10.27 20.13 -10.49
CA GLU A 44 -9.49 20.38 -11.72
C GLU A 44 -8.29 21.32 -11.53
N ASP A 45 -8.46 22.37 -10.73
CA ASP A 45 -7.41 23.33 -10.37
C ASP A 45 -6.28 22.70 -9.55
N LYS A 46 -6.61 21.77 -8.65
CA LYS A 46 -5.64 21.05 -7.80
C LYS A 46 -4.97 19.89 -8.52
N ARG A 47 -5.71 19.20 -9.40
CA ARG A 47 -5.18 18.10 -10.21
C ARG A 47 -4.03 18.54 -11.10
N ALA A 48 -4.13 19.72 -11.74
CA ALA A 48 -3.08 20.24 -12.60
C ALA A 48 -1.78 20.53 -11.82
N GLU A 49 -1.90 21.05 -10.60
CA GLU A 49 -0.77 21.29 -9.69
C GLU A 49 -0.15 19.97 -9.21
N PHE A 50 -0.98 19.02 -8.80
CA PHE A 50 -0.56 17.68 -8.36
C PHE A 50 0.20 16.92 -9.46
N VAL A 51 -0.34 16.85 -10.69
CA VAL A 51 0.32 16.14 -11.81
C VAL A 51 1.68 16.76 -12.11
N LYS A 52 1.81 18.08 -12.03
CA LYS A 52 3.08 18.78 -12.23
C LYS A 52 4.10 18.41 -11.13
N LEU A 53 3.67 18.32 -9.88
CA LEU A 53 4.53 17.94 -8.74
C LEU A 53 4.99 16.47 -8.85
N VAL A 54 4.09 15.56 -9.21
CA VAL A 54 4.40 14.13 -9.39
C VAL A 54 5.35 13.90 -10.57
N SER A 55 5.24 14.70 -11.63
CA SER A 55 6.10 14.59 -12.83
C SER A 55 7.46 15.31 -12.67
N ALA A 56 7.63 16.11 -11.61
CA ALA A 56 8.87 16.84 -11.36
C ALA A 56 9.85 15.93 -10.62
N ASP A 57 10.82 15.41 -11.37
CA ASP A 57 11.87 14.52 -10.86
C ASP A 57 12.57 15.14 -9.63
N GLY A 58 12.53 14.46 -8.49
CA GLY A 58 13.23 14.85 -7.27
C GLY A 58 12.52 15.80 -6.29
N GLN A 59 11.24 16.16 -6.47
CA GLN A 59 10.50 17.04 -5.54
C GLN A 59 9.60 16.30 -4.53
N GLN A 60 10.06 15.18 -3.96
CA GLN A 60 9.26 14.40 -3.01
C GLN A 60 8.84 15.20 -1.76
N ASP A 61 9.70 16.09 -1.27
CA ASP A 61 9.37 16.95 -0.13
C ASP A 61 8.26 17.97 -0.46
N GLY A 62 8.32 18.56 -1.66
CA GLY A 62 7.29 19.49 -2.13
C GLY A 62 5.93 18.84 -2.37
N LEU A 63 5.92 17.58 -2.83
CA LEU A 63 4.70 16.80 -2.97
C LEU A 63 4.07 16.48 -1.60
N LYS A 64 4.90 16.12 -0.61
CA LYS A 64 4.44 15.80 0.74
C LYS A 64 3.80 17.00 1.42
N ASP A 65 4.46 18.16 1.38
CA ASP A 65 3.92 19.40 1.97
C ASP A 65 2.65 19.84 1.25
N TRP A 66 2.62 19.73 -0.09
CA TRP A 66 1.42 20.04 -0.86
C TRP A 66 0.24 19.11 -0.51
N MET A 67 0.48 17.80 -0.40
CA MET A 67 -0.54 16.86 0.06
C MET A 67 -1.01 17.19 1.47
N HIS A 68 -0.09 17.58 2.36
CA HIS A 68 -0.45 17.97 3.71
C HIS A 68 -1.43 19.16 3.69
N ASP A 69 -1.12 20.20 2.93
CA ASP A 69 -1.86 21.47 2.94
C ASP A 69 -3.16 21.43 2.14
N ASN A 70 -3.28 20.52 1.16
CA ASN A 70 -4.42 20.48 0.25
C ASN A 70 -5.32 19.25 0.41
N ILE A 71 -4.82 18.18 1.04
CA ILE A 71 -5.55 16.91 1.14
C ILE A 71 -5.91 16.53 2.58
N SER A 72 -5.05 16.82 3.56
CA SER A 72 -5.25 16.37 4.96
C SER A 72 -6.52 16.88 5.63
N MET A 73 -7.16 17.92 5.08
CA MET A 73 -8.35 18.53 5.63
C MET A 73 -9.66 18.07 4.96
N ASP A 74 -9.58 17.35 3.84
CA ASP A 74 -10.76 16.87 3.12
C ASP A 74 -11.07 15.42 3.50
N ALA A 75 -12.16 15.23 4.25
CA ALA A 75 -12.58 13.92 4.75
C ALA A 75 -12.95 12.94 3.62
N ASP A 76 -13.47 13.43 2.49
CA ASP A 76 -13.86 12.58 1.37
C ASP A 76 -12.63 12.10 0.60
N ILE A 77 -11.62 12.97 0.44
CA ILE A 77 -10.33 12.57 -0.16
C ILE A 77 -9.60 11.61 0.77
N ALA A 78 -9.53 11.90 2.08
CA ALA A 78 -8.90 11.02 3.06
C ALA A 78 -9.57 9.64 3.10
N LYS A 79 -10.90 9.58 3.01
CA LYS A 79 -11.65 8.32 2.92
C LYS A 79 -11.30 7.53 1.66
N LYS A 80 -11.33 8.17 0.49
CA LYS A 80 -10.96 7.52 -0.79
C LYS A 80 -9.52 7.01 -0.81
N LEU A 81 -8.60 7.78 -0.23
CA LEU A 81 -7.22 7.34 -0.05
C LEU A 81 -7.14 6.09 0.84
N GLY A 82 -7.84 6.08 1.96
CA GLY A 82 -7.92 4.91 2.84
C GLY A 82 -8.50 3.67 2.13
N GLU A 83 -9.53 3.85 1.30
CA GLU A 83 -10.10 2.79 0.47
C GLU A 83 -9.11 2.27 -0.58
N SER A 84 -8.36 3.16 -1.24
CA SER A 84 -7.31 2.81 -2.21
C SER A 84 -6.16 2.02 -1.58
N VAL A 85 -5.69 2.45 -0.41
CA VAL A 85 -4.69 1.72 0.37
C VAL A 85 -5.21 0.33 0.72
N THR A 86 -6.42 0.25 1.28
CA THR A 86 -7.04 -1.03 1.68
C THR A 86 -7.20 -1.99 0.51
N ARG A 87 -7.64 -1.49 -0.66
CA ARG A 87 -7.77 -2.27 -1.89
C ARG A 87 -6.42 -2.77 -2.37
N SER A 88 -5.40 -1.91 -2.41
CA SER A 88 -4.06 -2.29 -2.86
C SER A 88 -3.45 -3.37 -1.96
N TYR A 89 -3.63 -3.27 -0.63
CA TYR A 89 -3.22 -4.33 0.29
C TYR A 89 -3.94 -5.66 0.03
N ARG A 90 -5.26 -5.60 -0.21
CA ARG A 90 -6.04 -6.81 -0.53
C ARG A 90 -5.51 -7.47 -1.81
N ASP A 91 -5.37 -6.70 -2.89
CA ASP A 91 -4.91 -7.21 -4.18
C ASP A 91 -3.50 -7.83 -4.04
N PHE A 92 -2.64 -7.22 -3.23
CA PHE A 92 -1.33 -7.78 -2.91
C PHE A 92 -1.41 -9.11 -2.18
N PHE A 93 -2.21 -9.23 -1.11
CA PHE A 93 -2.36 -10.49 -0.39
C PHE A 93 -3.01 -11.56 -1.24
N GLU A 94 -4.02 -11.22 -2.05
CA GLU A 94 -4.66 -12.14 -2.99
C GLU A 94 -3.64 -12.69 -4.00
N ALA A 95 -2.80 -11.81 -4.58
CA ALA A 95 -1.73 -12.23 -5.48
C ALA A 95 -0.68 -13.10 -4.79
N LEU A 96 -0.30 -12.75 -3.55
CA LEU A 96 0.70 -13.46 -2.76
C LEU A 96 0.26 -14.89 -2.41
N VAL A 97 -1.05 -15.10 -2.20
CA VAL A 97 -1.59 -16.42 -1.83
C VAL A 97 -2.21 -17.18 -3.01
N ALA A 98 -2.36 -16.58 -4.19
CA ALA A 98 -3.12 -17.14 -5.31
C ALA A 98 -2.70 -18.58 -5.65
N ASP A 99 -1.38 -18.78 -5.82
CA ASP A 99 -0.79 -20.04 -6.28
C ASP A 99 -0.40 -21.02 -5.15
N LEU A 100 -0.72 -20.68 -3.91
CA LEU A 100 -0.45 -21.55 -2.77
C LEU A 100 -1.41 -22.75 -2.75
N ASP A 101 -0.91 -23.89 -2.30
CA ASP A 101 -1.76 -25.04 -1.98
C ASP A 101 -2.67 -24.73 -0.78
N THR A 102 -3.76 -25.51 -0.65
CA THR A 102 -4.78 -25.28 0.39
C THR A 102 -4.20 -25.34 1.82
N GLY A 103 -3.22 -26.21 2.08
CA GLY A 103 -2.60 -26.32 3.40
C GLY A 103 -1.81 -25.06 3.74
N LYS A 104 -1.03 -24.55 2.78
CA LYS A 104 -0.26 -23.31 2.94
C LYS A 104 -1.16 -22.08 3.10
N LYS A 105 -2.30 -22.03 2.41
CA LYS A 105 -3.32 -20.97 2.58
C LYS A 105 -3.88 -20.94 4.01
N ASP A 106 -4.20 -22.11 4.57
CA ASP A 106 -4.70 -22.22 5.95
C ASP A 106 -3.65 -21.75 6.98
N GLU A 107 -2.36 -22.01 6.73
CA GLU A 107 -1.26 -21.53 7.59
C GLU A 107 -1.14 -20.00 7.56
N VAL A 108 -1.21 -19.39 6.36
CA VAL A 108 -1.19 -17.93 6.20
C VAL A 108 -2.39 -17.27 6.88
N GLU A 109 -3.58 -17.87 6.77
CA GLU A 109 -4.79 -17.34 7.42
C GLU A 109 -4.66 -17.37 8.95
N LYS A 110 -4.20 -18.49 9.52
CA LYS A 110 -3.95 -18.62 10.98
C LYS A 110 -2.90 -17.62 11.46
N PHE A 111 -1.83 -17.43 10.70
CA PHE A 111 -0.80 -16.45 10.99
C PHE A 111 -1.39 -15.04 11.04
N ALA A 112 -2.15 -14.64 10.01
CA ALA A 112 -2.78 -13.32 9.96
C ALA A 112 -3.77 -13.10 11.12
N GLN A 113 -4.57 -14.10 11.47
CA GLN A 113 -5.49 -14.04 12.62
C GLN A 113 -4.76 -13.89 13.96
N SER A 114 -3.65 -14.62 14.15
CA SER A 114 -2.80 -14.50 15.35
C SER A 114 -2.22 -13.10 15.48
N TYR A 115 -1.70 -12.53 14.39
CA TYR A 115 -1.11 -11.20 14.40
C TYR A 115 -2.14 -10.10 14.71
N MET A 116 -3.35 -10.19 14.14
CA MET A 116 -4.45 -9.27 14.46
C MET A 116 -4.92 -9.40 15.92
N GLY A 117 -4.93 -10.62 16.47
CA GLY A 117 -5.27 -10.85 17.88
C GLY A 117 -4.27 -10.23 18.85
N GLN A 118 -2.98 -10.24 18.52
CA GLN A 118 -1.92 -9.63 19.33
C GLN A 118 -1.93 -8.10 19.31
N MET A 119 -2.50 -7.47 18.27
CA MET A 119 -2.64 -6.00 18.19
C MET A 119 -3.90 -5.46 18.88
N ALA A 120 -4.79 -6.33 19.34
CA ALA A 120 -6.04 -5.96 20.01
C ALA A 120 -5.93 -5.94 21.56
N GLU A 121 -4.78 -6.33 22.10
CA GLU A 121 -4.41 -6.30 23.54
C GLU A 121 -3.47 -5.14 23.84
#